data_AF-A0A961ZW19-F1
#
_entry.id   AF-A0A961ZW19-F1
#
_cell.length_a   1.000
_cell.length_b   1.000
_cell.length_c   1.000
_cell.angle_alpha   90.00
_cell.angle_beta   90.00
_cell.angle_gamma   90.00
#
_symmetry.space_group_name_H-M   'P 1'
#
loop_
_entity.id
_entity.type
_entity.pdbx_description
1 polymer ?
#
loop_
_entity_poly.entity_id
_entity_poly.type
_entity_poly.pdbx_seq_one_letter_code
_entity_poly.pdbx_strand_id
1 'polypeptide(L)'
;MIGKWRIFEADDYAARDLDLVEPAFIQFNADGAGQFKFICVDGAMECGYSANGADFDWVGVDEMDEASGSGDADLGEDGILTITISRFKGHEATFSARRW
;
A
#
# COMPACT_ATOMS: atom_id res chain seq x y z
N MET A 1 -11.57 -2.44 6.30
CA MET A 1 -10.22 -2.80 5.86
C MET A 1 -10.17 -3.95 4.86
N ILE A 2 -10.48 -5.20 5.25
CA ILE A 2 -10.32 -6.40 4.41
C ILE A 2 -10.85 -6.24 2.98
N GLY A 3 -10.03 -6.62 2.00
CA GLY A 3 -10.32 -6.61 0.57
C GLY A 3 -9.30 -5.81 -0.24
N LYS A 4 -9.61 -5.62 -1.53
CA LYS A 4 -8.75 -4.93 -2.49
C LYS A 4 -9.16 -3.47 -2.64
N TRP A 5 -8.16 -2.60 -2.72
CA TRP A 5 -8.31 -1.15 -2.82
C TRP A 5 -7.48 -0.62 -3.99
N ARG A 6 -8.09 0.26 -4.79
CA ARG A 6 -7.45 0.94 -5.92
C ARG A 6 -6.76 2.19 -5.42
N ILE A 7 -5.44 2.24 -5.51
CA ILE A 7 -4.66 3.45 -5.24
C ILE A 7 -4.88 4.41 -6.42
N PHE A 8 -5.23 5.67 -6.16
CA PHE A 8 -5.52 6.63 -7.23
C PHE A 8 -4.74 7.95 -7.10
N GLU A 9 -4.09 8.18 -5.96
CA GLU A 9 -3.33 9.39 -5.68
C GLU A 9 -2.18 9.06 -4.74
N ALA A 10 -1.08 9.80 -4.88
CA ALA A 10 0.08 9.78 -3.99
C ALA A 10 0.64 11.21 -3.85
N ASP A 11 1.34 11.46 -2.75
CA ASP A 11 2.03 12.74 -2.49
C ASP A 11 3.25 12.96 -3.39
N ASP A 12 4.10 11.94 -3.56
CA ASP A 12 5.38 12.07 -4.29
C ASP A 12 5.34 11.58 -5.74
N TYR A 13 4.21 11.03 -6.17
CA TYR A 13 4.09 10.43 -7.50
C TYR A 13 2.91 11.02 -8.26
N ALA A 14 3.12 11.33 -9.55
CA ALA A 14 2.00 11.74 -10.39
C ALA A 14 1.04 10.56 -10.58
N ALA A 15 -0.27 10.82 -10.56
CA ALA A 15 -1.29 9.79 -10.68
C ALA A 15 -1.15 8.90 -11.93
N ARG A 16 -0.57 9.44 -13.01
CA ARG A 16 -0.30 8.70 -14.26
C ARG A 16 0.79 7.64 -14.12
N ASP A 17 1.69 7.78 -13.15
CA ASP A 17 2.85 6.91 -12.97
C ASP A 17 2.52 5.74 -12.03
N LEU A 18 1.46 5.85 -11.22
CA LEU A 18 1.02 4.80 -10.30
C LEU A 18 0.83 3.44 -11.00
N ASP A 19 0.31 3.45 -12.22
CA ASP A 19 0.02 2.24 -13.01
C ASP A 19 1.14 1.85 -13.98
N LEU A 20 2.39 2.24 -13.72
CA LEU A 20 3.51 2.09 -14.67
C LEU A 20 3.69 0.64 -15.16
N VAL A 21 3.72 -0.34 -14.23
CA VAL A 21 3.84 -1.76 -14.57
C VAL A 21 2.48 -2.43 -14.64
N GLU A 22 1.63 -2.20 -13.64
CA GLU A 22 0.27 -2.71 -13.57
C GLU A 22 -0.60 -1.81 -12.68
N PRO A 23 -1.94 -1.96 -12.69
CA PRO A 23 -2.81 -1.10 -11.91
C PRO A 23 -2.47 -1.08 -10.41
N ALA A 24 -2.12 0.08 -9.86
CA ALA A 24 -1.74 0.22 -8.45
C ALA A 24 -2.84 -0.16 -7.46
N PHE A 25 -2.51 -0.98 -6.48
CA PHE A 25 -3.46 -1.46 -5.49
C PHE A 25 -2.79 -1.79 -4.16
N ILE A 26 -3.62 -1.89 -3.12
CA ILE A 26 -3.29 -2.58 -1.88
C ILE A 26 -4.41 -3.55 -1.53
N GLN A 27 -4.07 -4.72 -1.01
CA GLN A 27 -5.00 -5.76 -0.63
C GLN A 27 -4.68 -6.29 0.76
N PHE A 28 -5.72 -6.32 1.60
CA PHE A 28 -5.67 -6.85 2.97
C PHE A 28 -6.52 -8.14 3.05
N ASN A 29 -5.92 -9.26 3.45
CA ASN A 29 -6.61 -10.54 3.58
C ASN A 29 -6.96 -10.85 5.04
N ALA A 30 -8.05 -11.57 5.26
CA ALA A 30 -8.57 -11.85 6.60
C ALA A 30 -7.65 -12.72 7.47
N ASP A 31 -6.67 -13.39 6.88
CA ASP A 31 -5.67 -14.22 7.55
C ASP A 31 -4.43 -13.44 8.03
N GLY A 32 -4.40 -12.11 7.82
CA GLY A 32 -3.26 -11.27 8.17
C GLY A 32 -2.22 -11.15 7.07
N ALA A 33 -2.37 -11.84 5.93
CA ALA A 33 -1.53 -11.59 4.77
C ALA A 33 -2.05 -10.40 3.96
N GLY A 34 -1.18 -9.80 3.16
CA GLY A 34 -1.57 -8.78 2.21
C GLY A 34 -0.54 -8.60 1.10
N GLN A 35 -0.87 -7.76 0.13
CA GLN A 35 0.09 -7.31 -0.87
C GLN A 35 -0.26 -5.92 -1.40
N PHE A 36 0.72 -5.20 -1.90
CA PHE A 36 0.51 -3.98 -2.67
C PHE A 36 1.39 -3.96 -3.90
N LYS A 37 0.95 -3.20 -4.89
CA LYS A 37 1.74 -2.88 -6.08
C LYS A 37 1.49 -1.44 -6.49
N PHE A 38 2.54 -0.74 -6.88
CA PHE A 38 2.47 0.57 -7.53
C PHE A 38 3.80 0.83 -8.23
N ILE A 39 3.78 1.53 -9.37
CA ILE A 39 4.99 1.84 -10.14
C ILE A 39 5.78 0.55 -10.43
N CYS A 40 7.00 0.41 -9.88
CA CYS A 40 7.88 -0.75 -10.00
C CYS A 40 8.00 -1.54 -8.68
N VAL A 41 7.17 -1.20 -7.68
CA VAL A 41 7.19 -1.81 -6.35
C VAL A 41 6.15 -2.93 -6.27
N ASP A 42 6.58 -4.08 -5.76
CA ASP A 42 5.73 -5.22 -5.41
C ASP A 42 6.08 -5.64 -3.99
N GLY A 43 5.11 -5.59 -3.07
CA GLY A 43 5.33 -5.87 -1.64
C GLY A 43 4.33 -6.85 -1.09
N ALA A 44 4.80 -7.93 -0.46
CA ALA A 44 4.01 -8.84 0.36
C ALA A 44 4.01 -8.34 1.81
N MET A 45 2.84 -8.36 2.47
CA MET A 45 2.62 -7.76 3.78
C MET A 45 2.24 -8.80 4.83
N GLU A 46 2.71 -8.59 6.06
CA GLU A 46 2.16 -9.17 7.28
C GLU A 46 1.42 -8.08 8.05
N CYS A 47 0.10 -8.22 8.22
CA CYS A 47 -0.80 -7.18 8.68
C CYS A 47 -1.37 -7.44 10.08
N GLY A 48 -1.31 -6.42 10.93
CA GLY A 48 -2.15 -6.22 12.11
C GLY A 48 -3.40 -5.42 11.77
N TYR A 49 -4.52 -5.67 12.46
CA TYR A 49 -5.78 -4.97 12.23
C TYR A 49 -6.29 -4.27 13.48
N SER A 50 -6.81 -3.06 13.28
CA SER A 50 -7.57 -2.30 14.27
C SER A 50 -9.04 -2.14 13.80
N ALA A 51 -9.85 -1.39 14.56
CA ALA A 51 -11.26 -1.20 14.22
C ALA A 51 -11.46 -0.58 12.82
N ASN A 52 -10.64 0.41 12.47
CA ASN A 52 -10.73 1.17 11.21
C ASN A 52 -9.41 1.19 10.42
N GLY A 53 -8.37 0.49 10.88
CA GLY A 53 -7.04 0.59 10.33
C GLY A 53 -6.31 -0.75 10.24
N ALA A 54 -5.10 -0.70 9.72
CA ALA A 54 -4.13 -1.78 9.68
C ALA A 54 -2.73 -1.20 9.80
N ASP A 55 -1.87 -1.92 10.48
CA ASP A 55 -0.42 -1.74 10.45
C ASP A 55 0.20 -2.97 9.77
N PHE A 56 1.34 -2.80 9.11
CA PHE A 56 1.99 -3.92 8.44
C PHE A 56 3.49 -3.74 8.30
N ASP A 57 4.20 -4.87 8.35
CA ASP A 57 5.55 -5.00 7.81
C ASP A 57 5.47 -5.60 6.41
N TRP A 58 6.45 -5.30 5.55
CA TRP A 58 6.47 -5.83 4.20
C TRP A 58 7.87 -6.13 3.66
N VAL A 59 7.92 -7.09 2.75
CA VAL A 59 9.11 -7.48 1.96
C VAL A 59 8.73 -7.61 0.50
N GLY A 60 9.66 -7.34 -0.40
CA GLY A 60 9.37 -7.34 -1.82
C GLY A 60 10.52 -6.81 -2.67
N VAL A 61 10.16 -6.14 -3.76
CA VAL A 61 11.12 -5.58 -4.72
C VAL A 61 10.72 -4.18 -5.15
N ASP A 62 11.72 -3.37 -5.51
CA ASP A 62 11.57 -2.13 -6.26
C ASP A 62 12.63 -2.09 -7.36
N GLU A 63 12.23 -1.89 -8.61
CA GLU A 63 13.14 -1.89 -9.76
C GLU A 63 14.06 -3.13 -9.84
N MET A 64 13.55 -4.30 -9.44
CA MET A 64 14.27 -5.59 -9.34
C MET A 64 15.24 -5.72 -8.16
N ASP A 65 15.40 -4.68 -7.34
CA ASP A 65 16.20 -4.73 -6.12
C ASP A 65 15.32 -5.11 -4.91
N GLU A 66 15.89 -5.89 -3.99
CA GLU A 66 15.20 -6.25 -2.75
C GLU A 66 14.82 -5.00 -1.95
N ALA A 67 13.57 -4.98 -1.51
CA ALA A 67 13.00 -3.89 -0.74
C ALA A 67 12.24 -4.44 0.46
N SER A 68 12.20 -3.65 1.52
CA SER A 68 11.39 -3.94 2.69
C SER A 68 11.03 -2.65 3.41
N GLY A 69 10.12 -2.76 4.36
CA GLY A 69 9.70 -1.63 5.16
C GLY A 69 8.49 -1.94 6.01
N SER A 70 7.78 -0.89 6.38
CA SER A 70 6.56 -0.94 7.16
C SER A 70 5.53 0.05 6.62
N GLY A 71 4.33 0.01 7.14
CA GLY A 71 3.31 0.99 6.81
C GLY A 71 2.07 0.86 7.67
N ASP A 72 1.14 1.77 7.43
CA ASP A 72 -0.17 1.81 8.04
C ASP A 72 -1.22 2.18 7.01
N ALA A 73 -2.47 1.87 7.32
CA ALA A 73 -3.61 2.26 6.52
C ALA A 73 -4.79 2.59 7.44
N ASP A 74 -5.45 3.71 7.18
CA ASP A 74 -6.60 4.21 7.94
C ASP A 74 -7.79 4.47 7.02
N LEU A 75 -8.94 3.88 7.37
CA LEU A 75 -10.18 4.06 6.63
C LEU A 75 -10.96 5.27 7.19
N GLY A 76 -11.05 6.32 6.38
CA GLY A 76 -11.85 7.50 6.66
C GLY A 76 -13.36 7.24 6.59
N GLU A 77 -14.13 8.14 7.20
CA GLU A 77 -15.61 8.11 7.15
C GLU A 77 -16.18 8.34 5.74
N ASP A 78 -15.38 8.97 4.86
CA ASP A 78 -15.66 9.18 3.44
C ASP A 78 -15.45 7.92 2.58
N GLY A 79 -14.94 6.83 3.18
CA GLY A 79 -14.62 5.58 2.50
C GLY A 79 -13.29 5.62 1.72
N ILE A 80 -12.48 6.66 1.91
CA ILE A 80 -11.11 6.73 1.39
C ILE A 80 -10.18 6.06 2.40
N LEU A 81 -9.29 5.23 1.86
CA LEU A 81 -8.22 4.61 2.61
C LEU A 81 -6.94 5.42 2.40
N THR A 82 -6.45 6.06 3.47
CA THR A 82 -5.12 6.68 3.50
C THR A 82 -4.12 5.61 3.86
N ILE A 83 -3.00 5.53 3.13
CA ILE A 83 -1.98 4.50 3.32
C ILE A 83 -0.63 5.18 3.40
N THR A 84 0.14 4.90 4.44
CA THR A 84 1.54 5.33 4.54
C THR A 84 2.43 4.13 4.32
N ILE A 85 3.40 4.22 3.40
CA ILE A 85 4.39 3.16 3.16
C ILE A 85 5.78 3.74 3.33
N SER A 86 6.53 3.22 4.29
CA SER A 86 7.91 3.61 4.58
C SER A 86 8.86 2.51 4.12
N ARG A 87 9.88 2.86 3.33
CA ARG A 87 10.97 1.92 2.96
C ARG A 87 12.09 1.93 3.98
N PHE A 88 12.62 0.76 4.30
CA PHE A 88 13.82 0.65 5.11
C PHE A 88 15.00 1.35 4.43
N LYS A 89 15.57 2.36 5.10
CA LYS A 89 16.60 3.28 4.55
C LYS A 89 16.17 4.08 3.32
N GLY A 90 14.87 4.20 3.08
CA GLY A 90 14.33 4.83 1.90
C GLY A 90 13.38 5.97 2.24
N HIS A 91 12.50 6.23 1.26
CA HIS A 91 11.47 7.24 1.35
C HIS A 91 10.21 6.69 2.02
N GLU A 92 9.39 7.60 2.54
CA GLU A 92 8.03 7.34 2.99
C GLU A 92 7.08 8.05 2.05
N ALA A 93 6.04 7.38 1.57
CA ALA A 93 5.05 7.97 0.68
C ALA A 93 3.63 7.72 1.20
N THR A 94 2.75 8.69 1.00
CA THR A 94 1.35 8.63 1.37
C THR A 94 0.49 8.44 0.14
N PHE A 95 -0.44 7.50 0.21
CA PHE A 95 -1.35 7.15 -0.88
C PHE A 95 -2.80 7.30 -0.43
N SER A 96 -3.67 7.62 -1.39
CA SER A 96 -5.12 7.52 -1.22
C SER A 96 -5.67 6.42 -2.11
N ALA A 97 -6.54 5.60 -1.53
CA ALA A 97 -7.18 4.49 -2.21
C ALA A 97 -8.68 4.43 -1.94
N ARG A 98 -9.41 3.85 -2.89
CA ARG A 98 -10.85 3.55 -2.77
C ARG A 98 -11.09 2.07 -2.92
N ARG A 99 -12.26 1.59 -2.50
CA ARG A 99 -12.64 0.21 -2.74
C ARG A 99 -12.54 -0.12 -4.25
N TRP A 100 -11.91 -1.25 -4.58
CA TRP A 100 -11.78 -1.71 -5.96
C TRP A 100 -13.13 -2.17 -6.53
#